data_AF-A0A960J5J4-F1
#
_entry.id   AF-A0A960J5J4-F1
#
_cell.length_a   1.000
_cell.length_b   1.000
_cell.length_c   1.000
_cell.angle_alpha   90.00
_cell.angle_beta   90.00
_cell.angle_gamma   90.00
#
_symmetry.space_group_name_H-M   'P 1'
#
loop_
_entity.id
_entity.type
_entity.pdbx_description
1 polymer ?
#
loop_
_entity_poly.entity_id
_entity_poly.type
_entity_poly.pdbx_seq_one_letter_code
_entity_poly.pdbx_strand_id
1 'polypeptide(L)'
;MSARVCIVSFEDWDGMEHAVEVSAETLYEAAALGLKEFRASEFAEEVAPGRAVRLTVTVKREEARHQVGVQQLEDWLRGTGKSPREQALKQRIRETLSAGSVDAERQRRRARTSSG
;
A
#
# COMPACT_ATOMS: atom_id res chain seq x y z
N MET A 1 14.12 9.92 19.14
CA MET A 1 13.23 8.79 18.78
C MET A 1 12.84 9.01 17.31
N SER A 2 12.35 8.00 16.58
CA SER A 2 12.02 8.18 15.15
C SER A 2 10.51 8.27 14.97
N ALA A 3 10.04 9.34 14.34
CA ALA A 3 8.63 9.50 13.99
C ALA A 3 8.20 8.42 12.98
N ARG A 4 6.99 7.89 13.17
CA ARG A 4 6.36 6.93 12.25
C ARG A 4 5.14 7.58 11.62
N VAL A 5 4.85 7.17 10.39
CA VAL A 5 3.59 7.52 9.75
C VAL A 5 2.47 6.73 10.42
N CYS A 6 1.43 7.45 10.85
CA CYS A 6 0.26 6.93 11.52
C CYS A 6 -0.99 7.40 10.77
N ILE A 7 -1.97 6.52 10.65
CA ILE A 7 -3.33 6.90 10.28
C ILE A 7 -4.12 7.08 11.58
N VAL A 8 -4.69 8.25 11.77
CA VAL A 8 -5.62 8.52 12.87
C VAL A 8 -7.02 8.56 12.26
N SER A 9 -7.93 7.74 12.77
CA SER A 9 -9.31 7.71 12.34
C SER A 9 -10.29 7.86 13.49
N PHE A 10 -11.52 8.24 13.18
CA PHE A 10 -12.68 8.12 14.06
C PHE A 10 -13.90 7.72 13.23
N GLU A 11 -14.89 7.13 13.88
CA GLU A 11 -16.18 6.80 13.28
C GLU A 11 -17.19 7.88 13.69
N ASP A 12 -17.90 8.45 12.72
CA ASP A 12 -18.96 9.42 12.97
C ASP A 12 -20.27 8.74 13.43
N TRP A 13 -21.33 9.52 13.58
CA TRP A 13 -22.63 9.03 14.05
C TRP A 13 -23.40 8.24 12.98
N ASP A 14 -23.03 8.39 11.70
CA ASP A 14 -23.55 7.61 10.57
C ASP A 14 -22.78 6.30 10.36
N GLY A 15 -21.74 6.05 11.16
CA GLY A 15 -20.89 4.86 11.05
C GLY A 15 -19.82 4.99 9.97
N MET A 16 -19.55 6.20 9.47
CA MET A 16 -18.54 6.45 8.46
C MET A 16 -17.17 6.72 9.13
N GLU A 17 -16.13 6.04 8.64
CA GLU A 17 -14.77 6.25 9.11
C GLU A 17 -14.13 7.43 8.39
N HIS A 18 -13.65 8.40 9.17
CA HIS A 18 -12.85 9.53 8.69
C HIS A 18 -11.42 9.38 9.18
N ALA A 19 -10.46 9.57 8.29
CA ALA A 19 -9.05 9.27 8.57
C ALA A 19 -8.10 10.34 8.02
N VAL A 20 -7.04 10.62 8.78
CA VAL A 20 -5.94 11.50 8.38
C VAL A 20 -4.59 10.82 8.61
N GLU A 21 -3.62 11.16 7.78
CA GLU A 21 -2.24 10.68 7.92
C GLU A 21 -1.38 11.71 8.64
N VAL A 22 -0.66 11.29 9.68
CA VAL A 22 0.23 12.13 10.49
C VAL A 22 1.56 11.42 10.72
N SER A 23 2.63 12.19 10.99
CA SER A 23 3.90 11.65 11.47
C SER A 23 4.07 11.95 12.94
N ALA A 24 4.30 10.92 13.78
CA ALA A 24 4.42 11.09 15.22
C ALA A 24 5.38 10.08 15.86
N GLU A 25 6.02 10.47 16.95
CA GLU A 25 6.91 9.62 17.76
C GLU A 25 6.15 8.82 18.83
N THR A 26 5.01 9.33 19.29
CA THR A 26 4.19 8.70 20.34
C THR A 26 2.72 8.56 19.95
N LEU A 27 2.00 7.65 20.63
CA LEU A 27 0.56 7.47 20.45
C LEU A 27 -0.23 8.77 20.70
N TYR A 28 0.10 9.49 21.78
CA TYR A 28 -0.62 10.70 22.15
C TYR A 28 -0.32 11.87 21.22
N GLU A 29 0.91 11.96 20.71
CA GLU A 29 1.26 12.92 19.68
C GLU A 29 0.49 12.64 18.39
N ALA A 30 0.43 11.38 17.94
CA ALA A 30 -0.37 11.00 16.77
C ALA A 30 -1.83 11.41 16.95
N ALA A 31 -2.44 11.05 18.10
CA ALA A 31 -3.81 11.40 18.42
C ALA A 31 -4.05 12.92 18.46
N ALA A 32 -3.13 13.69 19.04
CA ALA A 32 -3.22 15.15 19.10
C ALA A 32 -3.13 15.79 17.71
N LEU A 33 -2.21 15.32 16.87
CA LEU A 33 -2.08 15.79 15.49
C LEU A 33 -3.32 15.43 14.66
N GLY A 34 -3.81 14.20 14.75
CA GLY A 34 -5.04 13.80 14.06
C GLY A 34 -6.25 14.62 14.50
N LEU A 35 -6.43 14.80 15.81
CA LEU A 35 -7.50 15.64 16.37
C LEU A 35 -7.41 17.10 15.91
N LYS A 36 -6.19 17.64 15.79
CA LYS A 36 -5.97 18.99 15.26
C LYS A 36 -6.46 19.10 13.81
N GLU A 37 -6.12 18.14 12.96
CA GLU A 37 -6.56 18.13 11.55
C GLU A 37 -8.08 18.00 11.44
N PHE A 38 -8.72 17.10 12.20
CA PHE A 38 -10.18 16.97 12.22
C PHE A 38 -10.90 18.23 12.70
N ARG A 39 -10.31 18.97 13.65
CA ARG A 39 -10.86 20.26 14.11
C ARG A 39 -10.69 21.39 13.10
N ALA A 40 -9.79 21.23 12.13
CA ALA A 40 -9.56 22.20 11.07
C ALA A 40 -10.36 21.89 9.80
N SER A 41 -11.09 20.77 9.75
CA SER A 41 -11.92 20.34 8.63
C SER A 41 -13.42 20.45 8.95
N GLU A 42 -14.25 19.93 8.05
CA GLU A 42 -15.70 19.78 8.23
C GLU A 42 -16.12 18.93 9.45
N PHE A 43 -15.18 18.16 10.03
CA PHE A 43 -15.45 17.25 11.15
C PHE A 43 -15.34 17.89 12.54
N ALA A 44 -15.12 19.20 12.63
CA ALA A 44 -14.85 19.89 13.90
C ALA A 44 -15.94 19.69 14.96
N GLU A 45 -17.22 19.69 14.54
CA GLU A 45 -18.38 19.47 15.41
C GLU A 45 -18.47 18.01 15.90
N GLU A 46 -18.03 17.06 15.07
CA GLU A 46 -18.07 15.63 15.39
C GLU A 46 -17.02 15.30 16.46
N VAL A 47 -15.85 15.96 16.42
CA VAL A 47 -14.75 15.77 17.39
C VAL A 47 -14.72 16.82 18.52
N ALA A 48 -15.84 17.51 18.72
CA ALA A 48 -15.97 18.56 19.73
C ALA A 48 -15.80 18.02 21.16
N PRO A 49 -15.22 18.79 22.10
CA PRO A 49 -15.14 18.42 23.50
C PRO A 49 -16.52 18.04 24.08
N GLY A 50 -16.59 16.94 24.83
CA GLY A 50 -17.83 16.46 25.44
C GLY A 50 -18.56 15.38 24.62
N ARG A 51 -18.20 15.16 23.36
CA ARG A 51 -18.63 13.98 22.61
C ARG A 51 -17.77 12.77 22.97
N ALA A 52 -18.40 11.60 23.06
CA ALA A 52 -17.72 10.34 23.33
C ALA A 52 -17.07 9.77 22.06
N VAL A 53 -16.16 10.53 21.45
CA VAL A 53 -15.46 10.14 20.22
C VAL A 53 -14.20 9.35 20.57
N ARG A 54 -14.00 8.22 19.88
CA ARG A 54 -12.81 7.40 20.03
C ARG A 54 -11.93 7.56 18.80
N LEU A 55 -10.70 8.02 19.01
CA LEU A 55 -9.67 8.01 17.97
C LEU A 55 -9.00 6.64 17.92
N THR A 56 -8.91 6.08 16.72
CA THR A 56 -8.11 4.90 16.39
C THR A 56 -6.80 5.35 15.77
N VAL A 57 -5.67 4.88 16.29
CA VAL A 57 -4.34 5.19 15.74
C VAL A 57 -3.71 3.92 15.18
N THR A 58 -3.58 3.87 13.86
CA THR A 58 -2.96 2.79 13.11
C THR A 58 -1.56 3.20 12.66
N VAL A 59 -0.53 2.58 13.22
CA VAL A 59 0.85 2.84 12.81
C VAL A 59 1.10 2.15 11.46
N LYS A 60 1.40 2.92 10.41
CA LYS A 60 1.89 2.33 9.16
C LYS A 60 3.26 1.74 9.42
N ARG A 61 3.42 0.44 9.14
CA ARG A 61 4.77 -0.12 9.04
C ARG A 61 5.48 0.60 7.90
N GLU A 62 6.77 0.89 8.10
CA GLU A 62 7.62 1.42 7.04
C GLU A 62 7.49 0.51 5.81
N GLU A 63 6.77 0.96 4.80
CA GLU A 63 6.73 0.29 3.52
C GLU A 63 8.11 0.48 2.90
N ALA A 64 8.90 -0.60 2.87
CA ALA A 64 10.13 -0.63 2.12
C ALA A 64 9.78 -0.54 0.62
N ARG A 65 9.77 0.69 0.09
CA ARG A 65 9.52 0.94 -1.33
C ARG A 65 10.81 0.70 -2.10
N HIS A 66 10.87 -0.40 -2.82
CA HIS A 66 11.94 -0.69 -3.76
C HIS A 66 11.45 -0.44 -5.19
N GLN A 67 12.18 0.40 -5.93
CA GLN A 67 11.95 0.58 -7.35
C GLN A 67 12.95 -0.29 -8.12
N VAL A 68 12.45 -1.10 -9.04
CA VAL A 68 13.26 -1.91 -9.95
C VAL A 68 12.81 -1.60 -11.36
N GLY A 69 13.74 -1.15 -12.20
CA GLY A 69 13.45 -0.92 -13.61
C GLY A 69 13.24 -2.24 -14.34
N VAL A 70 12.34 -2.27 -15.33
CA VAL A 70 12.09 -3.49 -16.14
C VAL A 70 13.37 -3.98 -16.80
N GLN A 71 14.14 -3.08 -17.40
CA GLN A 71 15.44 -3.41 -18.02
C GLN A 71 16.43 -4.00 -17.00
N GLN A 72 16.51 -3.44 -15.80
CA GLN A 72 17.36 -3.94 -14.72
C GLN A 72 16.95 -5.35 -14.29
N LEU A 73 15.65 -5.61 -14.21
CA LEU A 73 15.13 -6.95 -13.91
C LEU A 73 15.49 -7.94 -15.03
N GLU A 74 15.32 -7.54 -16.30
CA GLU A 74 15.69 -8.39 -17.43
C GLU A 74 17.18 -8.71 -17.48
N ASP A 75 18.04 -7.72 -17.28
CA ASP A 75 19.50 -7.90 -17.25
C ASP A 75 19.91 -8.82 -16.10
N TRP A 76 19.30 -8.63 -14.93
CA TRP A 76 19.50 -9.53 -13.79
C TRP A 76 19.04 -10.95 -14.11
N LEU A 77 17.89 -11.12 -14.76
CA LEU A 77 17.39 -12.42 -15.19
C LEU A 77 18.28 -13.04 -16.26
N ARG A 78 18.88 -12.29 -17.18
CA ARG A 78 19.81 -12.82 -18.20
C ARG A 78 21.14 -13.28 -17.60
N GLY A 79 21.63 -12.59 -16.58
CA GLY A 79 22.94 -12.87 -15.98
C GLY A 79 23.03 -14.20 -15.19
N THR A 80 24.23 -14.79 -15.20
CA THR A 80 24.58 -15.95 -14.35
C THR A 80 24.48 -15.56 -12.87
N GLY A 81 23.82 -16.39 -12.10
CA GLY A 81 23.55 -16.21 -10.67
C GLY A 81 24.74 -16.66 -9.85
N LYS A 82 24.90 -16.09 -8.67
CA LYS A 82 26.07 -16.28 -7.81
C LYS A 82 26.02 -17.61 -7.04
N SER A 83 24.95 -18.38 -7.18
CA SER A 83 24.77 -19.70 -6.57
C SER A 83 23.77 -20.56 -7.36
N PRO A 84 23.78 -21.90 -7.20
CA PRO A 84 22.76 -22.78 -7.78
C PRO A 84 21.33 -22.39 -7.37
N ARG A 85 21.14 -21.94 -6.13
CA ARG A 85 19.85 -21.47 -5.61
C ARG A 85 19.35 -20.22 -6.35
N GLU A 86 20.23 -19.25 -6.58
CA GLU A 86 19.87 -18.05 -7.35
C GLU A 86 19.55 -18.41 -8.81
N GLN A 87 20.27 -19.37 -9.40
CA GLN A 87 19.99 -19.85 -10.75
C GLN A 87 18.62 -20.51 -10.89
N ALA A 88 18.25 -21.40 -9.97
CA ALA A 88 16.92 -21.99 -9.93
C ALA A 88 15.83 -20.92 -9.75
N LEU A 89 16.06 -19.92 -8.90
CA LEU A 89 15.13 -18.81 -8.70
C LEU A 89 14.93 -18.00 -9.99
N LYS A 90 16.02 -17.62 -10.67
CA LYS A 90 15.95 -16.89 -11.94
C LYS A 90 15.20 -17.69 -13.01
N GLN A 91 15.45 -19.00 -13.12
CA GLN A 91 14.74 -19.87 -14.07
C GLN A 91 13.22 -19.86 -13.82
N ARG A 92 12.79 -20.07 -12.56
CA ARG A 92 11.37 -20.04 -12.19
C ARG A 92 10.69 -18.70 -12.50
N ILE A 93 11.41 -17.59 -12.30
CA ILE A 93 10.87 -16.25 -12.62
C ILE A 93 10.73 -16.08 -14.14
N ARG A 94 11.70 -16.55 -14.95
CA ARG A 94 11.59 -16.51 -16.42
C ARG A 94 10.38 -17.31 -16.92
N GLU A 95 10.12 -18.48 -16.35
CA GLU A 95 8.93 -19.27 -16.65
C GLU A 95 7.63 -18.52 -16.34
N THR A 96 7.57 -17.85 -15.18
CA THR A 96 6.42 -17.05 -14.75
C THR A 96 6.12 -15.92 -15.74
N LEU A 97 7.17 -15.24 -16.22
CA LEU A 97 7.03 -14.17 -17.22
C LEU A 97 6.60 -14.72 -18.59
N SER A 98 7.05 -15.92 -18.96
CA SER A 98 6.64 -16.56 -20.21
C SER A 98 5.18 -17.00 -20.20
N ALA A 99 4.69 -17.55 -19.08
CA ALA A 99 3.31 -18.03 -18.95
C ALA A 99 2.28 -16.90 -19.09
N GLY A 100 2.52 -15.74 -18.45
CA GLY A 100 1.62 -14.59 -18.54
C GLY A 100 1.46 -14.03 -19.96
N SER A 101 2.48 -14.15 -20.81
CA SER A 101 2.40 -13.72 -22.22
C SER A 101 1.48 -14.61 -23.07
N VAL A 102 1.47 -15.92 -22.80
CA VAL A 102 0.65 -16.91 -23.50
C VAL A 102 -0.83 -16.76 -23.13
N ASP A 103 -1.12 -16.50 -21.86
CA ASP A 103 -2.49 -16.29 -21.39
C ASP A 103 -3.09 -14.99 -21.94
N ALA A 104 -2.32 -13.92 -22.00
CA ALA A 104 -2.74 -12.66 -22.60
C ALA A 104 -3.07 -12.80 -24.10
N GLU A 105 -2.26 -13.55 -24.86
CA GLU A 105 -2.50 -13.80 -26.28
C GLU A 105 -3.73 -14.70 -26.50
N ARG A 106 -3.92 -15.73 -25.66
CA ARG A 106 -5.11 -16.59 -25.70
C ARG A 106 -6.39 -15.81 -25.42
N GLN A 107 -6.36 -14.89 -24.45
CA GLN A 107 -7.51 -14.03 -24.12
C GLN A 107 -7.86 -13.10 -25.28
N ARG A 108 -6.85 -12.47 -25.93
CA ARG A 108 -7.06 -11.62 -27.11
C ARG A 108 -7.69 -12.38 -28.28
N ARG A 109 -7.26 -13.62 -28.52
CA ARG A 109 -7.83 -14.47 -29.58
C ARG A 109 -9.29 -14.83 -29.30
N ARG A 110 -9.64 -15.19 -28.05
CA ARG A 110 -11.02 -15.49 -27.65
C ARG A 110 -11.96 -14.29 -27.79
N ALA A 111 -11.51 -13.10 -27.39
CA ALA A 111 -12.29 -11.87 -27.51
C ALA A 111 -12.58 -11.48 -28.97
N ARG A 112 -11.68 -11.82 -29.90
CA ARG A 112 -11.86 -11.59 -31.34
C ARG A 112 -12.85 -12.57 -31.99
N THR A 113 -12.92 -13.80 -31.50
CA THR A 113 -13.84 -14.83 -32.04
C THR A 113 -15.27 -14.71 -31.50
N SER A 114 -15.52 -13.89 -30.46
CA SER A 114 -16.87 -13.71 -29.87
C SER A 114 -17.63 -12.49 -30.41
N SER A 115 -17.08 -11.75 -31.38
CA SER A 115 -17.69 -10.55 -31.98
C SER A 115 -18.14 -10.76 -33.44
N GLY A 116 -18.27 -12.01 -33.89
CA GLY A 116 -18.67 -12.38 -35.24
C GLY A 116 -19.94 -13.22 -35.25
#